data_AF-A0A3E0DL73-F1
#
_entry.id   AF-A0A3E0DL73-F1
#
_cell.length_a   1.000
_cell.length_b   1.000
_cell.length_c   1.000
_cell.angle_alpha   90.00
_cell.angle_beta   90.00
_cell.angle_gamma   90.00
#
_symmetry.space_group_name_H-M   'P 1'
#
loop_
_entity.id
_entity.type
_entity.pdbx_description
1 polymer ?
#
loop_
_entity_poly.entity_id
_entity_poly.type
_entity_poly.pdbx_seq_one_letter_code
_entity_poly.pdbx_strand_id
1 'polypeptide(L)'
;MATRTETAKKIGHEYVQDDEDHIAYKMIQEFEAQVTRMYQDKKMLRQVHTKMHGCVKASFTVEKDLPEKVKVGVFAGEPKDYHAWVRFSNGNTQPQKDKKKDIRGVAIKLLGVPGEKILEDELLAETQDFLLMSSETFFAKTVKELSELLGAMTSPNLIKSKLFILNPFLWPIIGRAMKSKVACKNPLDIPYWSTQPYQFGKIKHAVKYHLRPSPSNITVVENTTDYNYLRYNLAQTLHDNEAKFDFFVQFQTDANAMPIEDPTVAWSSQNIKVATLTIHPQVFDTNAQLAFGDNLSFNPWHSLPEHRPLGGFNRVRRRVYEVMSKFRHGKNKLPDAEPKDSESFLNDLNKLNTHVTIDQQVPSKNILFTTAEVIVNCDKKTAYEFVSSVEELSSWLLKTGPIYGIIKVTKLRGDWARVGDNRLVERGDSATLVEELISVHRYSNYAYQTTKFSDIFKHFTTITYGHMWFDTIDDKTRLRWVYTFTYKNLLSRIFLSIFAPLFLKKYLQNGLNNAKAFLEE
;
A
#
# COMPACT_ATOMS: atom_id res chain seq x y z
N MET A 1 -46.79 19.70 -26.13
CA MET A 1 -46.15 18.75 -25.19
C MET A 1 -45.79 17.50 -25.97
N ALA A 2 -44.53 17.37 -26.39
CA ALA A 2 -44.05 16.15 -27.03
C ALA A 2 -43.59 15.19 -25.93
N THR A 3 -44.36 14.13 -25.69
CA THR A 3 -43.95 12.99 -24.88
C THR A 3 -42.73 12.35 -25.53
N ARG A 4 -41.54 12.70 -25.05
CA ARG A 4 -40.30 12.00 -25.38
C ARG A 4 -40.46 10.59 -24.81
N THR A 5 -40.77 9.62 -25.67
CA THR A 5 -40.61 8.20 -25.36
C THR A 5 -39.13 7.97 -25.09
N GLU A 6 -38.72 7.97 -23.81
CA GLU A 6 -37.39 7.48 -23.44
C GLU A 6 -37.30 6.02 -23.87
N THR A 7 -36.55 5.77 -24.95
CA THR A 7 -36.23 4.41 -25.40
C THR A 7 -35.64 3.64 -24.22
N ALA A 8 -36.26 2.51 -23.87
CA ALA A 8 -35.82 1.68 -22.76
C ALA A 8 -34.33 1.30 -22.92
N LYS A 9 -33.53 1.55 -21.89
CA LYS A 9 -32.11 1.18 -21.90
C LYS A 9 -31.97 -0.34 -21.99
N LYS A 10 -30.89 -0.80 -22.64
CA LYS A 10 -30.58 -2.21 -22.89
C LYS A 10 -29.39 -2.63 -22.04
N ILE A 11 -29.44 -3.85 -21.52
CA ILE A 11 -28.32 -4.46 -20.77
C ILE A 11 -27.09 -4.55 -21.68
N GLY A 12 -25.92 -4.25 -21.13
CA GLY A 12 -24.64 -4.27 -21.84
C GLY A 12 -24.43 -3.11 -22.82
N HIS A 13 -25.44 -2.26 -23.06
CA HIS A 13 -25.36 -1.24 -24.09
C HIS A 13 -24.82 0.09 -23.56
N GLU A 14 -23.85 0.63 -24.28
CA GLU A 14 -23.30 1.97 -24.03
C GLU A 14 -24.16 3.04 -24.69
N TYR A 15 -24.22 4.21 -24.07
CA TYR A 15 -24.93 5.38 -24.57
C TYR A 15 -23.94 6.53 -24.57
N VAL A 16 -23.16 6.61 -25.64
CA VAL A 16 -22.10 7.62 -25.81
C VAL A 16 -22.71 9.01 -25.65
N GLN A 17 -22.11 9.82 -24.77
CA GLN A 17 -22.49 11.21 -24.56
C GLN A 17 -21.57 12.13 -25.36
N ASP A 18 -22.01 13.37 -25.58
CA ASP A 18 -21.32 14.28 -26.48
C ASP A 18 -19.93 14.69 -25.96
N ASP A 19 -18.97 14.61 -26.88
CA ASP A 19 -17.61 15.16 -26.85
C ASP A 19 -16.61 14.58 -25.82
N GLU A 20 -16.73 13.29 -25.51
CA GLU A 20 -15.77 12.53 -24.67
C GLU A 20 -14.31 12.66 -25.19
N ASP A 21 -14.15 12.77 -26.50
CA ASP A 21 -12.87 12.87 -27.19
C ASP A 21 -12.14 14.18 -26.87
N HIS A 22 -12.84 15.32 -26.97
CA HIS A 22 -12.30 16.61 -26.58
C HIS A 22 -12.04 16.70 -25.08
N ILE A 23 -12.93 16.11 -24.26
CA ILE A 23 -12.75 16.07 -22.81
C ILE A 23 -11.47 15.28 -22.47
N ALA A 24 -11.25 14.12 -23.09
CA ALA A 24 -10.04 13.33 -22.90
C ALA A 24 -8.78 14.12 -23.27
N TYR A 25 -8.80 14.80 -24.44
CA TYR A 25 -7.69 15.65 -24.88
C TYR A 25 -7.37 16.76 -23.87
N LYS A 26 -8.39 17.48 -23.40
CA LYS A 26 -8.23 18.53 -22.39
C LYS A 26 -7.67 17.99 -21.07
N MET A 27 -8.17 16.85 -20.61
CA MET A 27 -7.67 16.20 -19.39
C MET A 27 -6.19 15.82 -19.52
N ILE A 28 -5.77 15.27 -20.65
CA ILE A 28 -4.36 14.95 -20.93
C ILE A 28 -3.49 16.20 -20.80
N GLN A 29 -3.86 17.31 -21.46
CA GLN A 29 -3.11 18.56 -21.39
C GLN A 29 -3.00 19.09 -19.96
N GLU A 30 -4.10 19.08 -19.22
CA GLU A 30 -4.12 19.52 -17.81
C GLU A 30 -3.22 18.64 -16.93
N PHE A 31 -3.25 17.33 -17.14
CA PHE A 31 -2.46 16.36 -16.39
C PHE A 31 -0.98 16.48 -16.66
N GLU A 32 -0.56 16.53 -17.94
CA GLU A 32 0.83 16.76 -18.32
C GLU A 32 1.36 18.07 -17.74
N ALA A 33 0.59 19.15 -17.87
CA ALA A 33 0.95 20.45 -17.33
C ALA A 33 1.09 20.40 -15.79
N GLN A 34 0.18 19.70 -15.10
CA GLN A 34 0.25 19.55 -13.65
C GLN A 34 1.50 18.79 -13.22
N VAL A 35 1.73 17.58 -13.75
CA VAL A 35 2.86 16.75 -13.32
C VAL A 35 4.19 17.38 -13.71
N THR A 36 4.26 18.08 -14.84
CA THR A 36 5.44 18.87 -15.24
C THR A 36 5.75 19.96 -14.21
N ARG A 37 4.74 20.72 -13.74
CA ARG A 37 4.94 21.74 -12.70
C ARG A 37 5.39 21.14 -11.37
N MET A 38 4.87 19.96 -11.00
CA MET A 38 5.16 19.35 -9.70
C MET A 38 6.51 18.62 -9.63
N TYR A 39 6.91 17.99 -10.74
CA TYR A 39 8.06 17.09 -10.81
C TYR A 39 9.12 17.58 -11.79
N GLN A 40 9.19 18.89 -12.04
CA GLN A 40 10.28 19.48 -12.79
C GLN A 40 11.62 19.08 -12.13
N ASP A 41 12.55 18.57 -12.96
CA ASP A 41 13.88 18.10 -12.57
C ASP A 41 13.90 16.99 -11.49
N LYS A 42 12.76 16.32 -11.31
CA LYS A 42 12.61 15.18 -10.40
C LYS A 42 12.11 13.97 -11.18
N LYS A 43 12.16 12.80 -10.54
CA LYS A 43 11.48 11.61 -11.04
C LYS A 43 10.00 11.92 -11.27
N MET A 44 9.53 11.67 -12.48
CA MET A 44 8.13 11.85 -12.87
C MET A 44 7.29 10.75 -12.22
N LEU A 45 6.30 11.16 -11.41
CA LEU A 45 5.37 10.23 -10.76
C LEU A 45 4.05 10.14 -11.55
N ARG A 46 3.21 9.17 -11.19
CA ARG A 46 1.84 9.07 -11.74
C ARG A 46 1.01 10.29 -11.33
N GLN A 47 0.10 10.71 -12.21
CA GLN A 47 -0.74 11.90 -11.96
C GLN A 47 -1.81 11.67 -10.88
N VAL A 48 -2.37 10.47 -10.81
CA VAL A 48 -3.22 9.96 -9.71
C VAL A 48 -2.68 8.61 -9.27
N HIS A 49 -3.12 8.13 -8.12
CA HIS A 49 -2.53 6.91 -7.54
C HIS A 49 -1.01 7.05 -7.31
N THR A 50 -0.58 8.28 -7.01
CA THR A 50 0.82 8.74 -7.03
C THR A 50 1.67 7.98 -6.03
N LYS A 51 1.16 7.81 -4.81
CA LYS A 51 1.88 7.11 -3.73
C LYS A 51 1.55 5.62 -3.78
N MET A 52 2.57 4.81 -4.01
CA MET A 52 2.51 3.35 -3.93
C MET A 52 2.86 2.86 -2.54
N HIS A 53 2.07 1.90 -2.03
CA HIS A 53 2.35 1.21 -0.77
C HIS A 53 3.18 -0.05 -1.01
N GLY A 54 2.90 -0.79 -2.07
CA GLY A 54 3.68 -1.97 -2.47
C GLY A 54 3.26 -2.46 -3.85
N CYS A 55 4.16 -3.19 -4.51
CA CYS A 55 3.89 -3.98 -5.70
C CYS A 55 4.32 -5.42 -5.37
N VAL A 56 3.35 -6.31 -5.18
CA VAL A 56 3.55 -7.62 -4.56
C VAL A 56 3.22 -8.74 -5.54
N LYS A 57 3.89 -9.88 -5.40
CA LYS A 57 3.61 -11.10 -6.16
C LYS A 57 2.42 -11.84 -5.55
N ALA A 58 1.59 -12.43 -6.40
CA ALA A 58 0.40 -13.16 -6.01
C ALA A 58 0.07 -14.28 -7.00
N SER A 59 -0.82 -15.18 -6.58
CA SER A 59 -1.53 -16.12 -7.46
C SER A 59 -3.00 -15.73 -7.54
N PHE A 60 -3.58 -15.81 -8.73
CA PHE A 60 -5.00 -15.59 -8.98
C PHE A 60 -5.61 -16.90 -9.47
N THR A 61 -6.28 -17.61 -8.56
CA THR A 61 -6.84 -18.94 -8.79
C THR A 61 -8.29 -18.82 -9.22
N VAL A 62 -8.61 -19.22 -10.45
CA VAL A 62 -9.99 -19.33 -10.91
C VAL A 62 -10.67 -20.49 -10.18
N GLU A 63 -11.88 -20.28 -9.66
CA GLU A 63 -12.60 -21.33 -8.93
C GLU A 63 -12.91 -22.53 -9.85
N LYS A 64 -12.91 -23.74 -9.30
CA LYS A 64 -13.06 -24.96 -10.11
C LYS A 64 -14.47 -25.16 -10.65
N ASP A 65 -15.47 -24.97 -9.80
CA ASP A 65 -16.87 -25.30 -10.07
C ASP A 65 -17.68 -24.05 -10.45
N LEU A 66 -17.19 -23.31 -11.44
CA LEU A 66 -17.86 -22.10 -11.90
C LEU A 66 -19.16 -22.41 -12.66
N PRO A 67 -20.27 -21.68 -12.36
CA PRO A 67 -21.45 -21.71 -13.21
C PRO A 67 -21.10 -21.32 -14.66
N GLU A 68 -21.72 -21.97 -15.63
CA GLU A 68 -21.40 -21.76 -17.06
C GLU A 68 -21.47 -20.28 -17.48
N LYS A 69 -22.43 -19.54 -16.93
CA LYS A 69 -22.62 -18.10 -17.19
C LYS A 69 -21.44 -17.21 -16.77
N VAL A 70 -20.52 -17.68 -15.93
CA VAL A 70 -19.33 -16.93 -15.49
C VAL A 70 -18.01 -17.44 -16.07
N LYS A 71 -18.03 -18.52 -16.87
CA LYS A 71 -16.84 -19.04 -17.57
C LYS A 71 -16.53 -18.21 -18.82
N VAL A 72 -16.01 -17.00 -18.63
CA VAL A 72 -15.83 -16.01 -19.68
C VAL A 72 -14.44 -15.37 -19.58
N GLY A 73 -13.77 -15.23 -20.73
CA GLY A 73 -12.44 -14.62 -20.84
C GLY A 73 -11.42 -15.32 -19.93
N VAL A 74 -10.83 -14.58 -18.99
CA VAL A 74 -9.87 -15.11 -17.99
C VAL A 74 -10.44 -16.26 -17.17
N PHE A 75 -11.76 -16.31 -16.97
CA PHE A 75 -12.44 -17.33 -16.18
C PHE A 75 -12.93 -18.53 -17.02
N ALA A 76 -12.67 -18.52 -18.34
CA ALA A 76 -13.09 -19.60 -19.23
C ALA A 76 -12.10 -20.78 -19.23
N GLY A 77 -12.60 -21.94 -19.65
CA GLY A 77 -11.78 -23.15 -19.80
C GLY A 77 -11.57 -23.91 -18.49
N GLU A 78 -10.48 -24.67 -18.46
CA GLU A 78 -10.07 -25.41 -17.27
C GLU A 78 -9.60 -24.46 -16.16
N PRO A 79 -9.83 -24.80 -14.88
CA PRO A 79 -9.38 -24.00 -13.76
C PRO A 79 -7.87 -23.74 -13.83
N LYS A 80 -7.48 -22.46 -13.80
CA LYS A 80 -6.10 -22.02 -13.96
C LYS A 80 -5.70 -21.08 -12.83
N ASP A 81 -4.46 -21.24 -12.39
CA ASP A 81 -3.76 -20.32 -11.50
C ASP A 81 -2.92 -19.37 -12.36
N TYR A 82 -3.24 -18.08 -12.34
CA TYR A 82 -2.43 -17.06 -12.99
C TYR A 82 -1.46 -16.46 -11.97
N HIS A 83 -0.20 -16.30 -12.33
CA HIS A 83 0.68 -15.41 -11.58
C HIS A 83 0.23 -13.96 -11.74
N ALA A 84 0.45 -13.14 -10.71
CA ALA A 84 0.01 -11.76 -10.72
C ALA A 84 0.96 -10.82 -9.99
N TRP A 85 1.07 -9.59 -10.52
CA TRP A 85 1.58 -8.42 -9.80
C TRP A 85 0.40 -7.60 -9.26
N VAL A 86 0.46 -7.22 -7.98
CA VAL A 86 -0.60 -6.47 -7.30
C VAL A 86 -0.04 -5.17 -6.72
N ARG A 87 -0.56 -4.03 -7.17
CA ARG A 87 -0.11 -2.70 -6.74
C ARG A 87 -1.13 -2.01 -5.85
N PHE A 88 -0.74 -1.69 -4.62
CA PHE A 88 -1.54 -0.89 -3.68
C PHE A 88 -1.13 0.59 -3.69
N SER A 89 -2.09 1.51 -3.62
CA SER A 89 -1.81 2.95 -3.72
C SER A 89 -2.83 3.88 -3.08
N ASN A 90 -2.46 5.15 -2.92
CA ASN A 90 -3.34 6.26 -2.56
C ASN A 90 -3.72 7.07 -3.79
N GLY A 91 -5.01 7.32 -4.00
CA GLY A 91 -5.58 7.95 -5.20
C GLY A 91 -5.17 9.40 -5.43
N ASN A 92 -4.71 10.12 -4.41
CA ASN A 92 -4.32 11.53 -4.53
C ASN A 92 -3.26 11.80 -5.61
N THR A 93 -3.29 13.02 -6.16
CA THR A 93 -2.35 13.48 -7.19
C THR A 93 -0.96 13.84 -6.65
N GLN A 94 -0.76 13.78 -5.33
CA GLN A 94 0.55 13.92 -4.70
C GLN A 94 0.69 12.88 -3.58
N PRO A 95 1.94 12.52 -3.20
CA PRO A 95 2.16 11.73 -2.01
C PRO A 95 1.64 12.44 -0.76
N GLN A 96 0.72 11.78 -0.05
CA GLN A 96 0.17 12.25 1.21
C GLN A 96 0.54 11.31 2.36
N LYS A 97 0.52 11.86 3.58
CA LYS A 97 0.58 11.06 4.82
C LYS A 97 -0.56 10.05 4.84
N ASP A 98 -0.26 8.81 5.16
CA ASP A 98 -1.25 7.72 5.13
C ASP A 98 -2.42 7.90 6.08
N LYS A 99 -2.20 8.64 7.17
CA LYS A 99 -3.23 9.01 8.16
C LYS A 99 -4.38 9.82 7.56
N LYS A 100 -4.16 10.52 6.44
CA LYS A 100 -5.23 11.24 5.75
C LYS A 100 -6.14 10.23 5.06
N LYS A 101 -7.46 10.43 5.18
CA LYS A 101 -8.44 9.67 4.40
C LYS A 101 -8.20 9.90 2.91
N ASP A 102 -8.23 8.83 2.13
CA ASP A 102 -8.06 8.86 0.68
C ASP A 102 -8.81 7.72 0.02
N ILE A 103 -9.02 7.81 -1.29
CA ILE A 103 -9.39 6.65 -2.10
C ILE A 103 -8.16 5.75 -2.18
N ARG A 104 -8.30 4.46 -1.87
CA ARG A 104 -7.19 3.49 -1.97
C ARG A 104 -7.38 2.67 -3.24
N GLY A 105 -6.30 2.47 -4.00
CA GLY A 105 -6.33 1.69 -5.23
C GLY A 105 -5.65 0.33 -5.05
N VAL A 106 -6.18 -0.68 -5.74
CA VAL A 106 -5.51 -1.95 -6.01
C VAL A 106 -5.56 -2.20 -7.52
N ALA A 107 -4.41 -2.43 -8.13
CA ALA A 107 -4.32 -2.84 -9.52
C ALA A 107 -3.69 -4.23 -9.59
N ILE A 108 -4.32 -5.14 -10.30
CA ILE A 108 -3.90 -6.54 -10.47
C ILE A 108 -3.51 -6.70 -11.93
N LYS A 109 -2.30 -7.14 -12.21
CA LYS A 109 -1.84 -7.54 -13.54
C LYS A 109 -1.59 -9.04 -13.52
N LEU A 110 -2.46 -9.78 -14.20
CA LEU A 110 -2.30 -11.22 -14.43
C LEU A 110 -1.25 -11.46 -15.50
N LEU A 111 -0.47 -12.53 -15.35
CA LEU A 111 0.55 -12.98 -16.29
C LEU A 111 0.11 -14.29 -16.96
N GLY A 112 0.62 -14.57 -18.15
CA GLY A 112 0.32 -15.80 -18.89
C GLY A 112 -1.15 -15.90 -19.35
N VAL A 113 -1.78 -14.77 -19.64
CA VAL A 113 -3.14 -14.67 -20.20
C VAL A 113 -3.06 -14.65 -21.73
N PRO A 114 -3.34 -15.76 -22.42
CA PRO A 114 -3.25 -15.84 -23.88
C PRO A 114 -4.40 -15.07 -24.55
N GLY A 115 -4.26 -14.81 -25.86
CA GLY A 115 -5.29 -14.16 -26.70
C GLY A 115 -4.99 -12.69 -26.98
N GLU A 116 -5.54 -12.17 -28.08
CA GLU A 116 -5.32 -10.78 -28.49
C GLU A 116 -5.92 -9.81 -27.46
N LYS A 117 -5.16 -8.80 -27.06
CA LYS A 117 -5.60 -7.72 -26.17
C LYS A 117 -6.27 -6.59 -26.96
N ILE A 118 -6.99 -5.71 -26.28
CA ILE A 118 -7.69 -4.60 -26.96
C ILE A 118 -6.72 -3.47 -27.37
N LEU A 119 -5.62 -3.28 -26.63
CA LEU A 119 -4.64 -2.24 -26.92
C LEU A 119 -3.72 -2.66 -28.07
N GLU A 120 -3.61 -1.82 -29.10
CA GLU A 120 -2.87 -2.14 -30.33
C GLU A 120 -1.36 -2.31 -30.08
N ASP A 121 -0.76 -1.42 -29.28
CA ASP A 121 0.67 -1.48 -28.93
C ASP A 121 1.02 -2.72 -28.07
N GLU A 122 0.02 -3.35 -27.46
CA GLU A 122 0.16 -4.48 -26.54
C GLU A 122 -0.70 -5.69 -27.00
N LEU A 123 -1.05 -5.74 -28.28
CA LEU A 123 -2.01 -6.70 -28.86
C LEU A 123 -1.65 -8.16 -28.52
N LEU A 124 -0.36 -8.48 -28.56
CA LEU A 124 0.17 -9.83 -28.32
C LEU A 124 0.75 -10.02 -26.91
N ALA A 125 0.57 -9.04 -26.02
CA ALA A 125 1.01 -9.19 -24.64
C ALA A 125 0.20 -10.29 -23.94
N GLU A 126 0.87 -11.07 -23.10
CA GLU A 126 0.27 -12.18 -22.37
C GLU A 126 -0.15 -11.78 -20.95
N THR A 127 -0.57 -10.53 -20.77
CA THR A 127 -0.93 -9.97 -19.47
C THR A 127 -2.33 -9.35 -19.51
N GLN A 128 -3.03 -9.31 -18.37
CA GLN A 128 -4.34 -8.65 -18.27
C GLN A 128 -4.47 -7.87 -16.96
N ASP A 129 -5.03 -6.66 -17.05
CA ASP A 129 -5.16 -5.76 -15.92
C ASP A 129 -6.60 -5.68 -15.39
N PHE A 130 -6.74 -5.74 -14.06
CA PHE A 130 -7.94 -5.37 -13.33
C PHE A 130 -7.61 -4.22 -12.38
N LEU A 131 -8.26 -3.06 -12.57
CA LEU A 131 -8.06 -1.88 -11.74
C LEU A 131 -9.28 -1.63 -10.86
N LEU A 132 -9.06 -1.59 -9.55
CA LEU A 132 -10.09 -1.40 -8.54
C LEU A 132 -9.71 -0.30 -7.55
N MET A 133 -10.70 0.23 -6.84
CA MET A 133 -10.53 1.23 -5.80
C MET A 133 -11.47 0.99 -4.61
N SER A 134 -11.18 1.59 -3.46
CA SER A 134 -11.91 1.41 -2.20
C SER A 134 -13.27 2.12 -2.15
N SER A 135 -13.95 2.26 -3.28
CA SER A 135 -15.27 2.88 -3.39
C SER A 135 -16.12 2.11 -4.40
N GLU A 136 -17.28 1.61 -3.97
CA GLU A 136 -18.25 0.91 -4.82
C GLU A 136 -18.77 1.81 -5.96
N THR A 137 -19.00 3.08 -5.66
CA THR A 137 -19.47 4.09 -6.62
C THR A 137 -18.41 5.15 -6.88
N PHE A 138 -18.47 5.78 -8.05
CA PHE A 138 -17.58 6.89 -8.37
C PHE A 138 -18.20 8.20 -7.87
N PHE A 139 -17.36 9.20 -7.64
CA PHE A 139 -17.83 10.49 -7.14
C PHE A 139 -18.34 11.41 -8.26
N ALA A 140 -17.86 11.27 -9.49
CA ALA A 140 -18.36 12.02 -10.64
C ALA A 140 -19.41 11.21 -11.41
N LYS A 141 -20.50 11.88 -11.80
CA LYS A 141 -21.59 11.32 -12.61
C LYS A 141 -21.23 11.29 -14.09
N THR A 142 -20.53 12.31 -14.58
CA THR A 142 -20.10 12.39 -15.98
C THR A 142 -18.60 12.69 -16.08
N VAL A 143 -18.00 12.36 -17.23
CA VAL A 143 -16.60 12.66 -17.50
C VAL A 143 -16.35 14.18 -17.47
N LYS A 144 -17.31 14.98 -17.95
CA LYS A 144 -17.25 16.45 -17.88
C LYS A 144 -17.14 16.94 -16.43
N GLU A 145 -17.98 16.43 -15.54
CA GLU A 145 -17.94 16.79 -14.11
C GLU A 145 -16.59 16.44 -13.48
N LEU A 146 -16.00 15.29 -13.85
CA LEU A 146 -14.65 14.90 -13.42
C LEU A 146 -13.58 15.85 -13.96
N SER A 147 -13.59 16.15 -15.26
CA SER A 147 -12.63 17.04 -15.91
C SER A 147 -12.66 18.43 -15.27
N GLU A 148 -13.84 18.99 -15.03
CA GLU A 148 -14.00 20.29 -14.39
C GLU A 148 -13.46 20.29 -12.95
N LEU A 149 -13.78 19.24 -12.16
CA LEU A 149 -13.26 19.10 -10.81
C LEU A 149 -11.73 18.99 -10.79
N LEU A 150 -11.15 18.13 -11.63
CA LEU A 150 -9.69 17.95 -11.67
C LEU A 150 -8.99 19.21 -12.18
N GLY A 151 -9.51 19.87 -13.21
CA GLY A 151 -8.97 21.14 -13.69
C GLY A 151 -9.00 22.22 -12.59
N ALA A 152 -10.04 22.26 -11.75
CA ALA A 152 -10.11 23.17 -10.62
C ALA A 152 -9.15 22.79 -9.47
N MET A 153 -9.01 21.50 -9.15
CA MET A 153 -8.14 21.02 -8.07
C MET A 153 -6.64 21.11 -8.41
N THR A 154 -6.30 21.07 -9.69
CA THR A 154 -4.91 21.04 -10.19
C THR A 154 -4.45 22.38 -10.77
N SER A 155 -5.39 23.34 -10.90
CA SER A 155 -5.15 24.69 -11.37
C SER A 155 -4.10 25.41 -10.50
N PRO A 156 -3.10 26.08 -11.11
CA PRO A 156 -2.18 26.94 -10.38
C PRO A 156 -2.87 28.23 -9.87
N ASN A 157 -4.01 28.60 -10.45
CA ASN A 157 -4.79 29.77 -10.04
C ASN A 157 -5.72 29.43 -8.87
N LEU A 158 -5.32 29.81 -7.66
CA LEU A 158 -6.06 29.57 -6.42
C LEU A 158 -7.42 30.27 -6.35
N ILE A 159 -7.61 31.38 -7.07
CA ILE A 159 -8.90 32.09 -7.12
C ILE A 159 -9.92 31.24 -7.89
N LYS A 160 -9.50 30.68 -9.03
CA LYS A 160 -10.32 29.76 -9.83
C LYS A 160 -10.72 28.52 -9.01
N SER A 161 -9.78 27.94 -8.25
CA SER A 161 -10.06 26.81 -7.36
C SER A 161 -11.04 27.16 -6.24
N LYS A 162 -10.89 28.33 -5.59
CA LYS A 162 -11.80 28.80 -4.54
C LYS A 162 -13.21 29.07 -5.08
N LEU A 163 -13.33 29.76 -6.21
CA LEU A 163 -14.62 30.02 -6.86
C LEU A 163 -15.33 28.73 -7.24
N PHE A 164 -14.59 27.74 -7.74
CA PHE A 164 -15.13 26.42 -8.05
C PHE A 164 -15.68 25.71 -6.81
N ILE A 165 -14.94 25.69 -5.69
CA ILE A 165 -15.39 25.03 -4.45
C ILE A 165 -16.62 25.72 -3.83
N LEU A 166 -16.73 27.05 -3.99
CA LEU A 166 -17.85 27.83 -3.47
C LEU A 166 -19.14 27.70 -4.30
N ASN A 167 -19.08 27.15 -5.51
CA ASN A 167 -20.25 26.97 -6.35
C ASN A 167 -21.14 25.83 -5.81
N PRO A 168 -22.38 26.10 -5.38
CA PRO A 168 -23.25 25.12 -4.73
C PRO A 168 -23.65 23.95 -5.64
N PHE A 169 -23.61 24.12 -6.97
CA PHE A 169 -23.88 23.04 -7.92
C PHE A 169 -22.84 21.90 -7.86
N LEU A 170 -21.68 22.13 -7.24
CA LEU A 170 -20.59 21.16 -7.10
C LEU A 170 -20.56 20.48 -5.73
N TRP A 171 -21.41 20.88 -4.79
CA TRP A 171 -21.50 20.23 -3.48
C TRP A 171 -21.86 18.74 -3.54
N PRO A 172 -22.72 18.26 -4.47
CA PRO A 172 -22.98 16.84 -4.62
C PRO A 172 -21.71 16.02 -4.94
N ILE A 173 -20.88 16.45 -5.89
CA ILE A 173 -19.63 15.74 -6.22
C ILE A 173 -18.62 15.83 -5.10
N ILE A 174 -18.49 16.99 -4.43
CA ILE A 174 -17.61 17.12 -3.26
C ILE A 174 -18.05 16.17 -2.14
N GLY A 175 -19.35 16.11 -1.86
CA GLY A 175 -19.92 15.19 -0.87
C GLY A 175 -19.67 13.73 -1.21
N ARG A 176 -19.89 13.31 -2.47
CA ARG A 176 -19.57 11.95 -2.94
C ARG A 176 -18.07 11.66 -2.85
N ALA A 177 -17.22 12.60 -3.26
CA ALA A 177 -15.75 12.45 -3.19
C ALA A 177 -15.25 12.30 -1.75
N MET A 178 -15.85 13.00 -0.79
CA MET A 178 -15.53 12.82 0.63
C MET A 178 -15.99 11.46 1.16
N LYS A 179 -17.14 10.94 0.71
CA LYS A 179 -17.63 9.59 1.06
C LYS A 179 -16.76 8.48 0.48
N SER A 180 -16.19 8.65 -0.71
CA SER A 180 -15.28 7.68 -1.33
C SER A 180 -13.92 7.54 -0.63
N LYS A 181 -13.55 8.49 0.24
CA LYS A 181 -12.27 8.48 0.95
C LYS A 181 -12.35 7.69 2.25
N VAL A 182 -11.48 6.69 2.38
CA VAL A 182 -11.41 5.80 3.54
C VAL A 182 -10.12 5.99 4.33
N ALA A 183 -10.18 5.71 5.63
CA ALA A 183 -9.00 5.43 6.44
C ALA A 183 -8.87 3.91 6.57
N CYS A 184 -7.66 3.39 6.42
CA CYS A 184 -7.35 2.00 6.71
C CYS A 184 -6.04 1.91 7.51
N LYS A 185 -5.87 0.79 8.20
CA LYS A 185 -4.66 0.46 8.95
C LYS A 185 -3.72 -0.42 8.12
N ASN A 186 -4.29 -1.33 7.33
CA ASN A 186 -3.58 -2.12 6.33
C ASN A 186 -4.38 -2.13 5.01
N PRO A 187 -3.77 -2.00 3.82
CA PRO A 187 -4.46 -2.16 2.54
C PRO A 187 -5.12 -3.53 2.37
N LEU A 188 -4.69 -4.54 3.13
CA LEU A 188 -5.22 -5.90 3.10
C LEU A 188 -6.57 -6.08 3.82
N ASP A 189 -7.02 -5.08 4.58
CA ASP A 189 -8.23 -5.17 5.42
C ASP A 189 -9.50 -4.60 4.75
N ILE A 190 -9.38 -3.99 3.57
CA ILE A 190 -10.49 -3.25 2.95
C ILE A 190 -10.92 -3.86 1.61
N PRO A 191 -12.21 -3.78 1.25
CA PRO A 191 -12.70 -4.16 -0.07
C PRO A 191 -12.35 -3.14 -1.16
N TYR A 192 -12.35 -3.59 -2.41
CA TYR A 192 -12.09 -2.79 -3.60
C TYR A 192 -13.07 -3.14 -4.72
N TRP A 193 -13.49 -2.16 -5.51
CA TRP A 193 -14.44 -2.32 -6.61
C TRP A 193 -13.85 -1.76 -7.89
N SER A 194 -14.21 -2.34 -9.03
CA SER A 194 -13.88 -1.78 -10.33
C SER A 194 -14.56 -0.43 -10.56
N THR A 195 -15.64 -0.16 -9.81
CA THR A 195 -16.50 1.03 -9.81
C THR A 195 -17.25 1.26 -11.13
N GLN A 196 -16.52 1.18 -12.24
CA GLN A 196 -17.01 1.23 -13.61
C GLN A 196 -17.39 -0.17 -14.12
N PRO A 197 -18.33 -0.26 -15.08
CA PRO A 197 -18.74 -1.52 -15.70
C PRO A 197 -17.78 -1.99 -16.81
N TYR A 198 -17.80 -3.28 -17.07
CA TYR A 198 -17.02 -3.96 -18.09
C TYR A 198 -17.94 -4.90 -18.87
N GLN A 199 -17.65 -5.12 -20.14
CA GLN A 199 -18.24 -6.18 -20.94
C GLN A 199 -17.91 -7.51 -20.28
N PHE A 200 -18.79 -8.48 -20.47
CA PHE A 200 -18.56 -9.84 -19.99
C PHE A 200 -18.95 -10.85 -21.06
N GLY A 201 -17.99 -11.16 -21.93
CA GLY A 201 -18.17 -12.04 -23.08
C GLY A 201 -18.73 -11.24 -24.25
N LYS A 202 -19.96 -11.53 -24.65
CA LYS A 202 -20.64 -10.84 -25.77
C LYS A 202 -21.11 -9.44 -25.35
N ILE A 203 -21.28 -8.56 -26.33
CA ILE A 203 -21.70 -7.13 -26.18
C ILE A 203 -23.02 -6.93 -25.38
N LYS A 204 -23.78 -8.00 -25.08
CA LYS A 204 -25.07 -7.95 -24.37
C LYS A 204 -24.97 -8.12 -22.85
N HIS A 205 -23.77 -8.31 -22.29
CA HIS A 205 -23.59 -8.51 -20.86
C HIS A 205 -22.58 -7.51 -20.31
N ALA A 206 -22.93 -6.90 -19.17
CA ALA A 206 -22.04 -6.05 -18.41
C ALA A 206 -21.92 -6.55 -16.97
N VAL A 207 -20.72 -6.42 -16.40
CA VAL A 207 -20.43 -6.73 -15.01
C VAL A 207 -19.65 -5.58 -14.34
N LYS A 208 -19.71 -5.53 -13.01
CA LYS A 208 -18.68 -4.88 -12.18
C LYS A 208 -17.87 -5.95 -11.46
N TYR A 209 -16.61 -5.65 -11.17
CA TYR A 209 -15.75 -6.51 -10.36
C TYR A 209 -15.65 -6.01 -8.93
N HIS A 210 -15.54 -6.93 -7.98
CA HIS A 210 -15.39 -6.63 -6.56
C HIS A 210 -14.37 -7.59 -5.94
N LEU A 211 -13.40 -7.04 -5.23
CA LEU A 211 -12.34 -7.75 -4.53
C LEU A 211 -12.58 -7.57 -3.03
N ARG A 212 -12.89 -8.66 -2.33
CA ARG A 212 -13.23 -8.63 -0.90
C ARG A 212 -12.16 -9.37 -0.09
N PRO A 213 -11.59 -8.76 0.95
CA PRO A 213 -10.59 -9.44 1.79
C PRO A 213 -11.22 -10.63 2.52
N SER A 214 -10.45 -11.70 2.66
CA SER A 214 -10.86 -12.82 3.51
C SER A 214 -10.95 -12.36 4.97
N PRO A 215 -12.01 -12.73 5.71
CA PRO A 215 -12.08 -12.47 7.14
C PRO A 215 -11.01 -13.22 7.95
N SER A 216 -10.35 -14.21 7.35
CA SER A 216 -9.26 -14.97 7.98
C SER A 216 -7.88 -14.34 7.79
N ASN A 217 -7.76 -13.20 7.10
CA ASN A 217 -6.47 -12.53 6.94
C ASN A 217 -5.94 -12.10 8.31
N ILE A 218 -4.69 -12.46 8.59
CA ILE A 218 -3.97 -11.99 9.77
C ILE A 218 -3.15 -10.78 9.34
N THR A 219 -3.47 -9.60 9.87
CA THR A 219 -2.74 -8.37 9.56
C THR A 219 -2.01 -7.83 10.79
N VAL A 220 -0.76 -7.44 10.58
CA VAL A 220 0.08 -6.79 11.58
C VAL A 220 -0.11 -5.27 11.46
N VAL A 221 -0.37 -4.61 12.59
CA VAL A 221 -0.57 -3.16 12.66
C VAL A 221 0.18 -2.60 13.87
N GLU A 222 1.48 -2.42 13.70
CA GLU A 222 2.33 -1.81 14.73
C GLU A 222 2.50 -0.30 14.51
N ASN A 223 2.25 0.22 13.29
CA ASN A 223 2.42 1.63 12.96
C ASN A 223 1.10 2.24 12.46
N THR A 224 0.71 3.40 13.00
CA THR A 224 -0.50 4.13 12.55
C THR A 224 -0.28 5.64 12.42
N THR A 225 0.96 6.09 12.64
CA THR A 225 1.28 7.52 12.77
C THR A 225 2.33 7.99 11.77
N ASP A 226 3.15 7.08 11.24
CA ASP A 226 4.18 7.40 10.27
C ASP A 226 3.59 7.93 8.94
N TYR A 227 4.39 8.69 8.21
CA TYR A 227 4.03 9.16 6.88
C TYR A 227 3.67 8.00 5.94
N ASN A 228 4.39 6.87 6.03
CA ASN A 228 4.29 5.69 5.16
C ASN A 228 3.73 4.43 5.86
N TYR A 229 2.97 4.56 6.95
CA TYR A 229 2.58 3.41 7.75
C TYR A 229 1.83 2.32 6.97
N LEU A 230 1.13 2.64 5.86
CA LEU A 230 0.43 1.62 5.08
C LEU A 230 1.40 0.68 4.35
N ARG A 231 2.54 1.19 3.88
CA ARG A 231 3.62 0.35 3.35
C ARG A 231 4.22 -0.52 4.44
N TYR A 232 4.50 0.05 5.59
CA TYR A 232 5.16 -0.67 6.68
C TYR A 232 4.30 -1.81 7.22
N ASN A 233 3.03 -1.54 7.49
CA ASN A 233 2.11 -2.58 7.93
C ASN A 233 1.90 -3.64 6.84
N LEU A 234 1.91 -3.26 5.55
CA LEU A 234 1.86 -4.23 4.45
C LEU A 234 3.10 -5.13 4.43
N ALA A 235 4.30 -4.55 4.59
CA ALA A 235 5.58 -5.28 4.62
C ALA A 235 5.69 -6.19 5.84
N GLN A 236 5.28 -5.72 7.01
CA GLN A 236 5.22 -6.53 8.24
C GLN A 236 4.28 -7.72 8.09
N THR A 237 3.04 -7.47 7.65
CA THR A 237 2.06 -8.54 7.44
C THR A 237 2.60 -9.58 6.46
N LEU A 238 3.02 -9.14 5.27
CA LEU A 238 3.44 -10.04 4.21
C LEU A 238 4.80 -10.68 4.44
N HIS A 239 5.55 -10.30 5.47
CA HIS A 239 6.81 -11.01 5.75
C HIS A 239 6.54 -12.49 6.08
N ASP A 240 5.52 -12.73 6.90
CA ASP A 240 5.22 -14.03 7.51
C ASP A 240 3.83 -14.57 7.14
N ASN A 241 2.90 -13.71 6.72
CA ASN A 241 1.51 -14.06 6.49
C ASN A 241 1.16 -13.97 5.01
N GLU A 242 0.31 -14.90 4.55
CA GLU A 242 -0.43 -14.73 3.32
C GLU A 242 -1.64 -13.80 3.53
N ALA A 243 -2.13 -13.21 2.45
CA ALA A 243 -3.39 -12.49 2.45
C ALA A 243 -4.24 -12.91 1.26
N LYS A 244 -5.51 -13.20 1.51
CA LYS A 244 -6.46 -13.69 0.51
C LYS A 244 -7.56 -12.67 0.25
N PHE A 245 -8.00 -12.61 -0.99
CA PHE A 245 -9.18 -11.89 -1.42
C PHE A 245 -10.04 -12.76 -2.32
N ASP A 246 -11.34 -12.75 -2.07
CA ASP A 246 -12.33 -13.27 -3.00
C ASP A 246 -12.56 -12.26 -4.14
N PHE A 247 -12.48 -12.69 -5.39
CA PHE A 247 -12.78 -11.89 -6.57
C PHE A 247 -14.17 -12.25 -7.12
N PHE A 248 -15.04 -11.25 -7.23
CA PHE A 248 -16.43 -11.39 -7.62
C PHE A 248 -16.74 -10.69 -8.94
N VAL A 249 -17.74 -11.24 -9.64
CA VAL A 249 -18.47 -10.57 -10.72
C VAL A 249 -19.88 -10.23 -10.27
N GLN A 250 -20.36 -9.05 -10.64
CA GLN A 250 -21.70 -8.56 -10.37
C GLN A 250 -22.38 -8.15 -11.68
N PHE A 251 -23.42 -8.88 -12.12
CA PHE A 251 -24.07 -8.66 -13.41
C PHE A 251 -25.03 -7.46 -13.41
N GLN A 252 -25.10 -6.77 -14.53
CA GLN A 252 -26.17 -5.80 -14.79
C GLN A 252 -27.49 -6.55 -15.04
N THR A 253 -28.48 -6.38 -14.16
CA THR A 253 -29.81 -7.03 -14.32
C THR A 253 -30.91 -6.06 -14.74
N ASP A 254 -30.70 -4.75 -14.56
CA ASP A 254 -31.64 -3.69 -14.95
C ASP A 254 -30.86 -2.51 -15.52
N ALA A 255 -31.05 -2.18 -16.80
CA ALA A 255 -30.28 -1.14 -17.46
C ALA A 255 -30.61 0.30 -17.03
N ASN A 256 -31.76 0.52 -16.38
CA ASN A 256 -32.15 1.82 -15.84
C ASN A 256 -31.65 1.98 -14.40
N ALA A 257 -31.82 0.95 -13.56
CA ALA A 257 -31.39 0.98 -12.16
C ALA A 257 -29.88 0.73 -11.99
N MET A 258 -29.23 0.09 -12.95
CA MET A 258 -27.79 -0.20 -12.98
C MET A 258 -27.15 0.42 -14.23
N PRO A 259 -27.14 1.76 -14.35
CA PRO A 259 -26.69 2.42 -15.57
C PRO A 259 -25.20 2.20 -15.85
N ILE A 260 -24.85 2.03 -17.12
CA ILE A 260 -23.45 1.93 -17.57
C ILE A 260 -22.75 3.29 -17.53
N GLU A 261 -23.44 4.36 -17.95
CA GLU A 261 -22.87 5.70 -18.09
C GLU A 261 -22.87 6.52 -16.79
N ASP A 262 -23.50 6.03 -15.71
CA ASP A 262 -23.56 6.71 -14.40
C ASP A 262 -22.97 5.83 -13.29
N PRO A 263 -21.66 5.95 -13.02
CA PRO A 263 -21.00 5.15 -11.99
C PRO A 263 -21.25 5.65 -10.56
N THR A 264 -22.06 6.70 -10.36
CA THR A 264 -22.47 7.13 -9.01
C THR A 264 -23.53 6.20 -8.40
N VAL A 265 -24.08 5.30 -9.21
CA VAL A 265 -25.12 4.34 -8.82
C VAL A 265 -24.50 2.98 -8.47
N ALA A 266 -24.77 2.51 -7.25
CA ALA A 266 -24.41 1.17 -6.79
C ALA A 266 -25.32 0.13 -7.47
N TRP A 267 -24.77 -1.01 -7.85
CA TRP A 267 -25.56 -2.10 -8.43
C TRP A 267 -26.02 -3.03 -7.31
N SER A 268 -27.28 -3.47 -7.37
CA SER A 268 -27.92 -4.26 -6.30
C SER A 268 -27.98 -5.76 -6.57
N SER A 269 -27.47 -6.22 -7.72
CA SER A 269 -27.48 -7.63 -8.10
C SER A 269 -26.48 -8.46 -7.29
N GLN A 270 -26.65 -9.79 -7.34
CA GLN A 270 -25.82 -10.73 -6.58
C GLN A 270 -24.36 -10.73 -7.06
N ASN A 271 -23.43 -10.76 -6.10
CA ASN A 271 -22.02 -11.03 -6.34
C ASN A 271 -21.77 -12.54 -6.48
N ILE A 272 -21.11 -12.96 -7.55
CA ILE A 272 -20.72 -14.36 -7.80
C ILE A 272 -19.21 -14.47 -7.71
N LYS A 273 -18.70 -15.29 -6.80
CA LYS A 273 -17.25 -15.51 -6.65
C LYS A 273 -16.73 -16.25 -7.88
N VAL A 274 -15.70 -15.73 -8.52
CA VAL A 274 -15.10 -16.33 -9.72
C VAL A 274 -13.64 -16.74 -9.55
N ALA A 275 -12.94 -16.13 -8.58
CA ALA A 275 -11.55 -16.45 -8.30
C ALA A 275 -11.17 -16.08 -6.86
N THR A 276 -9.99 -16.54 -6.45
CA THR A 276 -9.31 -16.15 -5.22
C THR A 276 -7.94 -15.57 -5.56
N LEU A 277 -7.68 -14.33 -5.16
CA LEU A 277 -6.35 -13.72 -5.20
C LEU A 277 -5.62 -14.04 -3.88
N THR A 278 -4.50 -14.75 -3.97
CA THR A 278 -3.62 -15.08 -2.83
C THR A 278 -2.31 -14.32 -2.97
N ILE A 279 -2.07 -13.37 -2.07
CA ILE A 279 -0.80 -12.67 -1.93
C ILE A 279 0.05 -13.46 -0.95
N HIS A 280 1.18 -13.94 -1.44
CA HIS A 280 2.06 -14.84 -0.69
C HIS A 280 3.03 -14.07 0.23
N PRO A 281 3.56 -14.72 1.28
CA PRO A 281 4.61 -14.14 2.10
C PRO A 281 5.84 -13.75 1.27
N GLN A 282 6.35 -12.52 1.45
CA GLN A 282 7.45 -11.95 0.67
C GLN A 282 8.05 -10.71 1.32
N VAL A 283 9.26 -10.35 0.86
CA VAL A 283 9.86 -9.03 1.08
C VAL A 283 9.73 -8.23 -0.21
N PHE A 284 8.78 -7.29 -0.26
CA PHE A 284 8.51 -6.50 -1.48
C PHE A 284 9.10 -5.08 -1.45
N ASP A 285 9.52 -4.60 -0.28
CA ASP A 285 9.91 -3.21 -0.06
C ASP A 285 11.42 -2.98 -0.27
N THR A 286 12.04 -3.81 -1.12
CA THR A 286 13.39 -3.59 -1.65
C THR A 286 13.38 -2.46 -2.69
N ASN A 287 14.51 -1.76 -2.87
CA ASN A 287 14.64 -0.71 -3.88
C ASN A 287 14.28 -1.21 -5.28
N ALA A 288 14.76 -2.40 -5.65
CA ALA A 288 14.53 -2.99 -6.95
C ALA A 288 13.05 -3.25 -7.22
N GLN A 289 12.32 -3.86 -6.27
CA GLN A 289 10.90 -4.17 -6.44
C GLN A 289 10.02 -2.92 -6.32
N LEU A 290 10.38 -1.95 -5.47
CA LEU A 290 9.71 -0.65 -5.44
C LEU A 290 9.92 0.13 -6.74
N ALA A 291 11.12 0.11 -7.32
CA ALA A 291 11.40 0.73 -8.62
C ALA A 291 10.64 0.02 -9.75
N PHE A 292 10.61 -1.33 -9.75
CA PHE A 292 9.82 -2.13 -10.68
C PHE A 292 8.33 -1.78 -10.60
N GLY A 293 7.74 -1.80 -9.40
CA GLY A 293 6.33 -1.47 -9.20
C GLY A 293 5.99 -0.02 -9.52
N ASP A 294 6.93 0.89 -9.30
CA ASP A 294 6.76 2.28 -9.72
C ASP A 294 6.88 2.43 -11.25
N ASN A 295 7.66 1.59 -11.94
CA ASN A 295 7.74 1.59 -13.39
C ASN A 295 6.50 0.95 -14.06
N LEU A 296 5.99 -0.15 -13.48
CA LEU A 296 4.94 -0.99 -14.04
C LEU A 296 3.66 -0.20 -14.38
N SER A 297 3.19 -0.30 -15.62
CA SER A 297 1.95 0.34 -16.04
C SER A 297 0.75 -0.59 -15.93
N PHE A 298 -0.42 0.02 -15.71
CA PHE A 298 -1.69 -0.67 -15.60
C PHE A 298 -2.71 0.11 -16.42
N ASN A 299 -3.47 -0.54 -17.29
CA ASN A 299 -4.51 0.08 -18.09
C ASN A 299 -5.76 -0.82 -18.10
N PRO A 300 -6.97 -0.33 -17.75
CA PRO A 300 -8.17 -1.18 -17.78
C PRO A 300 -8.50 -1.74 -19.18
N TRP A 301 -8.03 -1.08 -20.25
CA TRP A 301 -8.17 -1.56 -21.62
C TRP A 301 -7.13 -2.61 -21.99
N HIS A 302 -6.12 -2.83 -21.15
CA HIS A 302 -5.19 -3.94 -21.28
C HIS A 302 -5.85 -5.24 -20.82
N SER A 303 -6.79 -5.71 -21.63
CA SER A 303 -7.65 -6.83 -21.33
C SER A 303 -8.07 -7.57 -22.58
N LEU A 304 -8.53 -8.82 -22.39
CA LEU A 304 -9.22 -9.56 -23.43
C LEU A 304 -10.52 -8.85 -23.84
N PRO A 305 -10.97 -8.98 -25.11
CA PRO A 305 -12.21 -8.38 -25.61
C PRO A 305 -13.45 -8.72 -24.76
N GLU A 306 -13.48 -9.91 -24.17
CA GLU A 306 -14.55 -10.37 -23.27
C GLU A 306 -14.67 -9.51 -22.02
N HIS A 307 -13.59 -8.84 -21.60
CA HIS A 307 -13.53 -7.98 -20.44
C HIS A 307 -13.43 -6.49 -20.82
N ARG A 308 -13.82 -6.12 -22.04
CA ARG A 308 -13.70 -4.73 -22.53
C ARG A 308 -14.34 -3.73 -21.56
N PRO A 309 -13.63 -2.68 -21.10
CA PRO A 309 -14.22 -1.63 -20.28
C PRO A 309 -15.40 -0.92 -20.95
N LEU A 310 -16.48 -0.62 -20.21
CA LEU A 310 -17.69 0.05 -20.70
C LEU A 310 -17.94 1.41 -20.02
N GLY A 311 -18.63 2.31 -20.72
CA GLY A 311 -19.06 3.63 -20.24
C GLY A 311 -18.04 4.74 -20.54
N GLY A 312 -18.50 6.00 -20.53
CA GLY A 312 -17.72 7.16 -20.94
C GLY A 312 -16.42 7.35 -20.16
N PHE A 313 -16.45 7.08 -18.84
CA PHE A 313 -15.23 7.11 -18.03
C PHE A 313 -14.17 6.14 -18.51
N ASN A 314 -14.57 4.91 -18.86
CA ASN A 314 -13.62 3.93 -19.36
C ASN A 314 -13.11 4.32 -20.75
N ARG A 315 -13.96 4.81 -21.66
CA ARG A 315 -13.52 5.30 -22.99
C ARG A 315 -12.48 6.42 -22.88
N VAL A 316 -12.68 7.37 -21.97
CA VAL A 316 -11.67 8.42 -21.67
C VAL A 316 -10.41 7.84 -20.99
N ARG A 317 -10.56 6.88 -20.07
CA ARG A 317 -9.42 6.23 -19.41
C ARG A 317 -8.49 5.55 -20.41
N ARG A 318 -8.97 4.99 -21.51
CA ARG A 318 -8.11 4.39 -22.55
C ARG A 318 -6.99 5.34 -22.95
N ARG A 319 -7.38 6.50 -23.47
CA ARG A 319 -6.48 7.54 -24.01
C ARG A 319 -5.61 8.17 -22.92
N VAL A 320 -6.23 8.54 -21.80
CA VAL A 320 -5.53 9.18 -20.68
C VAL A 320 -4.43 8.26 -20.15
N TYR A 321 -4.71 6.97 -19.97
CA TYR A 321 -3.75 6.03 -19.40
C TYR A 321 -2.59 5.76 -20.37
N GLU A 322 -2.88 5.54 -21.65
CA GLU A 322 -1.87 5.36 -22.70
C GLU A 322 -0.90 6.55 -22.75
N VAL A 323 -1.44 7.78 -22.85
CA VAL A 323 -0.62 9.00 -22.98
C VAL A 323 0.16 9.28 -21.70
N MET A 324 -0.49 9.22 -20.54
CA MET A 324 0.19 9.55 -19.27
C MET A 324 1.22 8.47 -18.86
N SER A 325 1.05 7.21 -19.27
CA SER A 325 2.07 6.17 -19.13
C SER A 325 3.32 6.54 -19.94
N LYS A 326 3.15 6.70 -21.26
CA LYS A 326 4.24 7.05 -22.18
C LYS A 326 4.95 8.34 -21.77
N PHE A 327 4.20 9.36 -21.35
CA PHE A 327 4.76 10.62 -20.85
C PHE A 327 5.67 10.38 -19.63
N ARG A 328 5.20 9.63 -18.64
CA ARG A 328 5.96 9.32 -17.42
C ARG A 328 7.22 8.51 -17.72
N HIS A 329 7.10 7.45 -18.52
CA HIS A 329 8.24 6.63 -18.93
C HIS A 329 9.26 7.42 -19.74
N GLY A 330 8.81 8.21 -20.70
CA GLY A 330 9.66 9.09 -21.50
C GLY A 330 10.42 10.12 -20.66
N LYS A 331 9.75 10.77 -19.70
CA LYS A 331 10.40 11.72 -18.77
C LYS A 331 11.39 11.03 -17.84
N ASN A 332 11.12 9.79 -17.44
CA ASN A 332 12.01 9.01 -16.58
C ASN A 332 13.10 8.26 -17.36
N LYS A 333 13.09 8.27 -18.70
CA LYS A 333 13.97 7.46 -19.56
C LYS A 333 13.93 5.97 -19.22
N LEU A 334 12.74 5.47 -18.89
CA LEU A 334 12.51 4.07 -18.56
C LEU A 334 11.85 3.36 -19.74
N PRO A 335 12.19 2.08 -20.01
CA PRO A 335 11.49 1.31 -21.01
C PRO A 335 10.04 1.06 -20.59
N ASP A 336 9.15 1.07 -21.59
CA ASP A 336 7.78 0.59 -21.46
C ASP A 336 7.77 -0.89 -21.87
N ALA A 337 7.57 -1.79 -20.90
CA ALA A 337 7.66 -3.23 -21.12
C ALA A 337 6.73 -3.98 -20.17
N GLU A 338 5.97 -4.91 -20.74
CA GLU A 338 5.11 -5.81 -19.99
C GLU A 338 5.93 -6.94 -19.33
N PRO A 339 5.64 -7.28 -18.05
CA PRO A 339 6.28 -8.40 -17.39
C PRO A 339 5.87 -9.72 -18.04
N LYS A 340 6.78 -10.68 -18.04
CA LYS A 340 6.53 -12.04 -18.53
C LYS A 340 6.28 -13.00 -17.38
N ASP A 341 5.46 -14.00 -17.65
CA ASP A 341 5.30 -15.12 -16.74
C ASP A 341 6.56 -16.01 -16.75
N SER A 342 6.79 -16.74 -15.65
CA SER A 342 7.83 -17.76 -15.57
C SER A 342 7.50 -18.78 -14.49
N GLU A 343 7.96 -20.02 -14.64
CA GLU A 343 7.85 -21.04 -13.59
C GLU A 343 8.55 -20.60 -12.29
N SER A 344 9.60 -19.78 -12.41
CA SER A 344 10.34 -19.25 -11.26
C SER A 344 9.71 -18.03 -10.59
N PHE A 345 8.56 -17.55 -11.07
CA PHE A 345 7.98 -16.28 -10.63
C PHE A 345 7.79 -16.19 -9.11
N LEU A 346 7.41 -17.30 -8.48
CA LEU A 346 7.13 -17.43 -7.04
C LEU A 346 8.30 -18.03 -6.23
N ASN A 347 9.45 -18.31 -6.83
CA ASN A 347 10.53 -19.07 -6.18
C ASN A 347 11.29 -18.29 -5.11
N ASP A 348 11.28 -16.96 -5.17
CA ASP A 348 11.97 -16.05 -4.25
C ASP A 348 11.09 -15.60 -3.06
N LEU A 349 9.91 -16.20 -2.92
CA LEU A 349 8.96 -15.88 -1.85
C LEU A 349 9.36 -16.49 -0.51
N ASN A 350 8.93 -15.83 0.57
CA ASN A 350 9.09 -16.36 1.91
C ASN A 350 8.17 -17.58 2.10
N LYS A 351 8.58 -18.50 2.95
CA LYS A 351 7.69 -19.57 3.41
C LYS A 351 6.68 -19.01 4.40
N LEU A 352 5.45 -19.52 4.36
CA LEU A 352 4.44 -19.19 5.36
C LEU A 352 4.97 -19.51 6.76
N ASN A 353 4.92 -18.53 7.66
CA ASN A 353 5.28 -18.76 9.04
C ASN A 353 4.15 -19.53 9.72
N THR A 354 4.40 -20.79 10.07
CA THR A 354 3.44 -21.63 10.80
C THR A 354 3.49 -21.40 12.32
N HIS A 355 4.44 -20.62 12.81
CA HIS A 355 4.55 -20.30 14.22
C HIS A 355 3.76 -19.02 14.54
N VAL A 356 2.81 -19.14 15.45
CA VAL A 356 2.11 -17.98 16.01
C VAL A 356 3.10 -17.25 16.91
N THR A 357 3.68 -16.19 16.39
CA THR A 357 4.42 -15.23 17.20
C THR A 357 3.40 -14.52 18.08
N ILE A 358 3.38 -14.82 19.38
CA ILE A 358 2.55 -14.05 20.33
C ILE A 358 3.23 -12.68 20.44
N ASP A 359 2.74 -11.75 19.62
CA ASP A 359 3.21 -10.38 19.61
C ASP A 359 2.75 -9.71 20.91
N GLN A 360 3.63 -9.69 21.91
CA GLN A 360 3.33 -8.98 23.17
C GLN A 360 3.33 -7.49 22.86
N GLN A 361 2.14 -6.90 22.81
CA GLN A 361 2.00 -5.50 22.44
C GLN A 361 2.62 -4.58 23.48
N VAL A 362 3.44 -3.63 23.00
CA VAL A 362 3.90 -2.50 23.79
C VAL A 362 2.67 -1.75 24.35
N PRO A 363 2.59 -1.53 25.68
CA PRO A 363 1.44 -0.84 26.29
C PRO A 363 1.22 0.55 25.69
N SER A 364 -0.03 0.94 25.47
CA SER A 364 -0.40 2.27 24.95
C SER A 364 -0.79 3.29 26.02
N LYS A 365 -0.98 2.85 27.28
CA LYS A 365 -1.37 3.67 28.42
C LYS A 365 -0.28 3.67 29.48
N ASN A 366 -0.17 4.77 30.22
CA ASN A 366 0.82 4.95 31.28
C ASN A 366 2.27 4.74 30.83
N ILE A 367 2.58 5.28 29.65
CA ILE A 367 3.90 5.21 29.06
C ILE A 367 4.50 6.60 28.84
N LEU A 368 5.82 6.65 28.81
CA LEU A 368 6.60 7.76 28.28
C LEU A 368 7.56 7.19 27.25
N PHE A 369 7.68 7.81 26.09
CA PHE A 369 8.59 7.34 25.05
C PHE A 369 9.43 8.47 24.49
N THR A 370 10.56 8.08 23.90
CA THR A 370 11.40 8.95 23.08
C THR A 370 11.79 8.22 21.81
N THR A 371 12.26 8.96 20.82
CA THR A 371 12.63 8.43 19.52
C THR A 371 13.93 9.08 19.04
N ALA A 372 14.78 8.26 18.43
CA ALA A 372 15.93 8.69 17.65
C ALA A 372 15.86 8.06 16.26
N GLU A 373 16.43 8.73 15.27
CA GLU A 373 16.50 8.21 13.92
C GLU A 373 17.78 8.64 13.20
N VAL A 374 18.21 7.83 12.25
CA VAL A 374 19.33 8.12 11.35
C VAL A 374 19.08 7.46 10.00
N ILE A 375 19.67 7.99 8.93
CA ILE A 375 19.70 7.35 7.61
C ILE A 375 21.11 6.85 7.36
N VAL A 376 21.24 5.56 7.03
CA VAL A 376 22.49 4.86 6.71
C VAL A 376 22.54 4.48 5.23
N ASN A 377 23.72 4.57 4.63
CA ASN A 377 23.96 4.27 3.22
C ASN A 377 24.18 2.77 2.93
N CYS A 378 23.31 1.90 3.45
CA CYS A 378 23.33 0.47 3.17
C CYS A 378 21.90 -0.09 3.07
N ASP A 379 21.77 -1.31 2.56
CA ASP A 379 20.48 -1.98 2.45
C ASP A 379 19.94 -2.41 3.84
N LYS A 380 18.63 -2.68 3.89
CA LYS A 380 17.93 -3.01 5.14
C LYS A 380 18.45 -4.27 5.81
N LYS A 381 18.92 -5.25 5.03
CA LYS A 381 19.40 -6.52 5.56
C LYS A 381 20.70 -6.29 6.32
N THR A 382 21.66 -5.63 5.68
CA THR A 382 22.94 -5.26 6.29
C THR A 382 22.72 -4.45 7.58
N ALA A 383 21.88 -3.42 7.52
CA ALA A 383 21.61 -2.59 8.69
C ALA A 383 20.91 -3.36 9.82
N TYR A 384 19.94 -4.23 9.49
CA TYR A 384 19.24 -5.06 10.46
C TYR A 384 20.18 -6.04 11.15
N GLU A 385 21.00 -6.77 10.38
CA GLU A 385 21.93 -7.77 10.90
C GLU A 385 22.96 -7.14 11.83
N PHE A 386 23.48 -5.94 11.51
CA PHE A 386 24.40 -5.22 12.38
C PHE A 386 23.72 -4.71 13.67
N VAL A 387 22.61 -3.97 13.56
CA VAL A 387 21.97 -3.31 14.72
C VAL A 387 21.34 -4.32 15.69
N SER A 388 20.84 -5.44 15.17
CA SER A 388 20.26 -6.51 15.99
C SER A 388 21.29 -7.48 16.57
N SER A 389 22.55 -7.44 16.09
CA SER A 389 23.60 -8.36 16.51
C SER A 389 23.84 -8.32 18.01
N VAL A 390 24.05 -9.50 18.58
CA VAL A 390 24.49 -9.67 19.97
C VAL A 390 25.95 -9.25 20.13
N GLU A 391 26.77 -9.47 19.11
CA GLU A 391 28.22 -9.25 19.13
C GLU A 391 28.55 -7.77 18.93
N GLU A 392 27.81 -7.09 18.06
CA GLU A 392 28.06 -5.69 17.71
C GLU A 392 27.40 -4.70 18.67
N LEU A 393 26.55 -5.15 19.60
CA LEU A 393 25.80 -4.24 20.44
C LEU A 393 26.71 -3.28 21.25
N SER A 394 27.86 -3.76 21.71
CA SER A 394 28.87 -2.96 22.40
C SER A 394 29.68 -2.03 21.49
N SER A 395 29.71 -2.27 20.17
CA SER A 395 30.46 -1.42 19.23
C SER A 395 29.74 -0.10 18.94
N TRP A 396 28.40 -0.08 18.99
CA TRP A 396 27.62 1.14 18.71
C TRP A 396 26.90 1.75 19.93
N LEU A 397 26.57 0.99 20.97
CA LEU A 397 25.96 1.52 22.20
C LEU A 397 26.98 1.96 23.25
N LEU A 398 27.65 3.08 22.95
CA LEU A 398 28.70 3.66 23.78
C LEU A 398 28.16 4.62 24.85
N LYS A 399 29.00 4.92 25.86
CA LYS A 399 28.66 5.85 26.94
C LYS A 399 28.27 7.22 26.37
N THR A 400 27.11 7.73 26.78
CA THR A 400 26.64 9.08 26.42
C THR A 400 26.11 9.79 27.66
N GLY A 401 26.80 10.86 28.08
CA GLY A 401 26.47 11.60 29.28
C GLY A 401 26.45 10.68 30.52
N PRO A 402 25.35 10.64 31.30
CA PRO A 402 25.25 9.80 32.49
C PRO A 402 24.91 8.33 32.19
N ILE A 403 24.58 7.97 30.94
CA ILE A 403 24.21 6.61 30.56
C ILE A 403 25.47 5.87 30.08
N TYR A 404 25.91 4.89 30.86
CA TYR A 404 27.01 3.99 30.48
C TYR A 404 26.64 3.11 29.28
N GLY A 405 27.62 2.91 28.41
CA GLY A 405 27.49 2.01 27.26
C GLY A 405 27.50 0.54 27.65
N ILE A 406 27.15 -0.30 26.69
CA ILE A 406 27.14 -1.76 26.82
C ILE A 406 28.56 -2.28 26.63
N ILE A 407 29.01 -3.14 27.55
CA ILE A 407 30.37 -3.73 27.51
C ILE A 407 30.34 -5.23 27.26
N LYS A 408 29.23 -5.90 27.58
CA LYS A 408 29.08 -7.35 27.40
C LYS A 408 27.62 -7.71 27.20
N VAL A 409 27.39 -8.65 26.30
CA VAL A 409 26.07 -9.25 26.06
C VAL A 409 26.22 -10.77 26.14
N THR A 410 25.36 -11.41 26.94
CA THR A 410 25.36 -12.87 27.11
C THR A 410 23.99 -13.41 26.73
N LYS A 411 23.93 -14.30 25.73
CA LYS A 411 22.70 -15.00 25.36
C LYS A 411 22.24 -15.85 26.55
N LEU A 412 20.97 -15.74 26.92
CA LEU A 412 20.36 -16.53 28.01
C LEU A 412 19.46 -17.63 27.44
N ARG A 413 18.64 -17.30 26.44
CA ARG A 413 17.76 -18.23 25.73
C ARG A 413 17.74 -17.91 24.25
N GLY A 414 17.96 -18.94 23.43
CA GLY A 414 17.96 -18.83 21.97
C GLY A 414 19.11 -17.99 21.43
N ASP A 415 18.96 -17.54 20.18
CA ASP A 415 20.02 -16.89 19.40
C ASP A 415 19.70 -15.43 19.04
N TRP A 416 18.72 -14.83 19.72
CA TRP A 416 18.23 -13.48 19.44
C TRP A 416 17.63 -13.36 18.02
N ALA A 417 16.90 -14.39 17.60
CA ALA A 417 16.33 -14.50 16.26
C ALA A 417 14.81 -14.71 16.25
N ARG A 418 14.21 -15.06 17.39
CA ARG A 418 12.78 -15.35 17.52
C ARG A 418 12.20 -14.71 18.76
N VAL A 419 10.88 -14.46 18.75
CA VAL A 419 10.17 -13.99 19.94
C VAL A 419 10.33 -14.98 21.08
N GLY A 420 10.61 -14.43 22.27
CA GLY A 420 10.99 -15.18 23.45
C GLY A 420 12.51 -15.41 23.57
N ASP A 421 13.34 -15.15 22.58
CA ASP A 421 14.79 -15.18 22.80
C ASP A 421 15.18 -14.04 23.75
N ASN A 422 16.14 -14.29 24.65
CA ASN A 422 16.57 -13.28 25.63
C ASN A 422 18.09 -13.26 25.88
N ARG A 423 18.56 -12.09 26.30
CA ARG A 423 19.97 -11.80 26.55
C ARG A 423 20.16 -10.94 27.80
N LEU A 424 21.24 -11.20 28.52
CA LEU A 424 21.74 -10.36 29.60
C LEU A 424 22.65 -9.30 29.01
N VAL A 425 22.39 -8.04 29.33
CA VAL A 425 23.21 -6.89 28.95
C VAL A 425 23.89 -6.35 30.20
N GLU A 426 25.21 -6.15 30.11
CA GLU A 426 26.03 -5.55 31.15
C GLU A 426 26.59 -4.22 30.66
N ARG A 427 26.46 -3.18 31.50
CA ARG A 427 26.91 -1.81 31.23
C ARG A 427 28.24 -1.52 31.93
N GLY A 428 28.94 -0.47 31.48
CA GLY A 428 30.23 -0.06 32.03
C GLY A 428 30.26 0.31 33.53
N ASP A 429 29.10 0.49 34.17
CA ASP A 429 28.92 0.68 35.62
C ASP A 429 28.59 -0.63 36.36
N SER A 430 28.80 -1.78 35.74
CA SER A 430 28.41 -3.12 36.24
C SER A 430 26.90 -3.31 36.43
N ALA A 431 26.08 -2.36 35.97
CA ALA A 431 24.63 -2.53 35.96
C ALA A 431 24.22 -3.55 34.89
N THR A 432 23.19 -4.33 35.20
CA THR A 432 22.69 -5.41 34.36
C THR A 432 21.19 -5.26 34.11
N LEU A 433 20.76 -5.70 32.93
CA LEU A 433 19.37 -5.79 32.53
C LEU A 433 19.18 -7.00 31.60
N VAL A 434 17.97 -7.55 31.56
CA VAL A 434 17.62 -8.64 30.63
C VAL A 434 16.71 -8.10 29.54
N GLU A 435 17.11 -8.27 28.29
CA GLU A 435 16.29 -7.98 27.12
C GLU A 435 15.68 -9.27 26.58
N GLU A 436 14.42 -9.22 26.15
CA GLU A 436 13.69 -10.35 25.55
C GLU A 436 12.91 -9.89 24.32
N LEU A 437 13.06 -10.57 23.18
CA LEU A 437 12.36 -10.26 21.95
C LEU A 437 10.86 -10.51 22.10
N ILE A 438 10.05 -9.53 21.73
CA ILE A 438 8.57 -9.58 21.80
C ILE A 438 7.91 -9.49 20.42
N SER A 439 8.61 -8.91 19.43
CA SER A 439 8.22 -8.87 18.02
C SER A 439 9.45 -9.02 17.14
N VAL A 440 9.37 -9.80 16.06
CA VAL A 440 10.45 -9.99 15.09
C VAL A 440 9.86 -10.06 13.68
N HIS A 441 10.15 -9.04 12.88
CA HIS A 441 9.82 -9.00 11.44
C HIS A 441 11.12 -8.72 10.69
N ARG A 442 11.81 -9.75 10.21
CA ARG A 442 13.18 -9.61 9.71
C ARG A 442 13.26 -8.54 8.62
N TYR A 443 14.29 -7.71 8.72
CA TYR A 443 14.56 -6.58 7.81
C TYR A 443 13.52 -5.45 7.80
N SER A 444 12.48 -5.54 8.62
CA SER A 444 11.46 -4.51 8.77
C SER A 444 11.52 -3.87 10.16
N ASN A 445 11.46 -4.68 11.22
CA ASN A 445 11.58 -4.20 12.59
C ASN A 445 11.79 -5.36 13.59
N TYR A 446 12.17 -5.02 14.80
CA TYR A 446 12.01 -5.91 15.96
C TYR A 446 11.72 -5.09 17.21
N ALA A 447 10.98 -5.67 18.14
CA ALA A 447 10.75 -5.09 19.45
C ALA A 447 11.23 -6.03 20.54
N TYR A 448 11.67 -5.46 21.65
CA TYR A 448 12.09 -6.19 22.83
C TYR A 448 11.63 -5.48 24.10
N GLN A 449 11.42 -6.26 25.15
CA GLN A 449 11.22 -5.74 26.50
C GLN A 449 12.50 -5.86 27.30
N THR A 450 12.71 -4.92 28.22
CA THR A 450 13.83 -4.94 29.18
C THR A 450 13.29 -5.06 30.59
N THR A 451 13.84 -6.00 31.36
CA THR A 451 13.46 -6.30 32.75
C THR A 451 14.69 -6.52 33.63
N LYS A 452 14.48 -6.83 34.91
CA LYS A 452 15.54 -7.19 35.88
C LYS A 452 16.68 -6.17 36.01
N PHE A 453 16.34 -4.88 35.99
CA PHE A 453 17.29 -3.78 36.23
C PHE A 453 18.00 -3.94 37.59
N SER A 454 19.33 -3.92 37.62
CA SER A 454 20.10 -3.92 38.88
C SER A 454 20.38 -2.52 39.42
N ASP A 455 20.23 -1.49 38.60
CA ASP A 455 20.52 -0.08 38.90
C ASP A 455 19.33 0.71 39.47
N ILE A 456 19.44 2.05 39.48
CA ILE A 456 18.41 2.96 39.98
C ILE A 456 17.07 2.84 39.24
N PHE A 457 17.05 2.39 37.98
CA PHE A 457 15.82 2.32 37.18
C PHE A 457 14.82 1.31 37.73
N LYS A 458 15.27 0.31 38.51
CA LYS A 458 14.39 -0.64 39.20
C LYS A 458 13.38 0.03 40.15
N HIS A 459 13.65 1.25 40.60
CA HIS A 459 12.74 2.03 41.45
C HIS A 459 11.69 2.79 40.65
N PHE A 460 11.98 3.15 39.40
CA PHE A 460 11.11 3.98 38.56
C PHE A 460 10.25 3.18 37.57
N THR A 461 10.77 2.04 37.12
CA THR A 461 10.11 1.17 36.14
C THR A 461 10.29 -0.30 36.48
N THR A 462 9.35 -1.15 36.07
CA THR A 462 9.51 -2.62 36.08
C THR A 462 9.91 -3.16 34.72
N ILE A 463 9.54 -2.44 33.66
CA ILE A 463 9.68 -2.88 32.28
C ILE A 463 9.79 -1.68 31.34
N THR A 464 10.71 -1.78 30.40
CA THR A 464 10.82 -0.86 29.26
C THR A 464 10.75 -1.62 27.96
N TYR A 465 10.51 -0.91 26.85
CA TYR A 465 10.38 -1.50 25.53
C TYR A 465 11.25 -0.74 24.54
N GLY A 466 12.10 -1.44 23.80
CA GLY A 466 12.79 -0.91 22.63
C GLY A 466 12.13 -1.44 21.37
N HIS A 467 11.92 -0.58 20.38
CA HIS A 467 11.38 -0.94 19.08
C HIS A 467 12.24 -0.32 17.99
N MET A 468 12.95 -1.16 17.25
CA MET A 468 13.84 -0.76 16.17
C MET A 468 13.15 -0.99 14.83
N TRP A 469 13.08 0.06 14.01
CA TRP A 469 12.46 0.08 12.70
C TRP A 469 13.50 0.28 11.61
N PHE A 470 13.33 -0.40 10.49
CA PHE A 470 14.20 -0.36 9.31
C PHE A 470 13.34 -0.05 8.09
N ASP A 471 13.43 1.18 7.61
CA ASP A 471 12.62 1.66 6.50
C ASP A 471 13.49 2.08 5.32
N THR A 472 13.04 1.78 4.10
CA THR A 472 13.72 2.26 2.89
C THR A 472 13.29 3.69 2.54
N ILE A 473 14.26 4.61 2.41
CA ILE A 473 14.07 6.01 1.99
C ILE A 473 15.16 6.37 0.97
N ASP A 474 14.77 6.70 -0.26
CA ASP A 474 15.67 7.14 -1.34
C ASP A 474 16.92 6.24 -1.49
N ASP A 475 16.66 4.94 -1.63
CA ASP A 475 17.65 3.86 -1.72
C ASP A 475 18.52 3.60 -0.48
N LYS A 476 18.32 4.37 0.59
CA LYS A 476 19.00 4.24 1.88
C LYS A 476 18.09 3.60 2.92
N THR A 477 18.68 3.18 4.04
CA THR A 477 17.92 2.64 5.18
C THR A 477 17.81 3.68 6.28
N ARG A 478 16.59 4.02 6.67
CA ARG A 478 16.31 4.75 7.91
C ARG A 478 16.21 3.76 9.06
N LEU A 479 17.06 3.97 10.06
CA LEU A 479 16.96 3.33 11.36
C LEU A 479 16.19 4.26 12.28
N ARG A 480 15.11 3.76 12.88
CA ARG A 480 14.34 4.52 13.86
C ARG A 480 14.14 3.69 15.11
N TRP A 481 14.62 4.20 16.23
CA TRP A 481 14.55 3.53 17.51
C TRP A 481 13.60 4.26 18.45
N VAL A 482 12.48 3.61 18.78
CA VAL A 482 11.52 4.09 19.78
C VAL A 482 11.80 3.36 21.09
N TYR A 483 12.03 4.11 22.17
CA TYR A 483 12.23 3.55 23.49
C TYR A 483 11.14 4.03 24.44
N THR A 484 10.46 3.10 25.09
CA THR A 484 9.26 3.34 25.89
C THR A 484 9.46 2.86 27.33
N PHE A 485 9.17 3.72 28.29
CA PHE A 485 9.09 3.39 29.71
C PHE A 485 7.65 3.18 30.14
N THR A 486 7.44 2.14 30.96
CA THR A 486 6.35 2.16 31.94
C THR A 486 6.82 2.84 33.22
N TYR A 487 5.91 3.42 33.99
CA TYR A 487 6.24 4.04 35.27
C TYR A 487 5.38 3.46 36.40
N LYS A 488 5.96 3.28 37.59
CA LYS A 488 5.26 2.67 38.74
C LYS A 488 4.28 3.63 39.43
N ASN A 489 4.59 4.92 39.44
CA ASN A 489 3.85 5.96 40.16
C ASN A 489 4.13 7.37 39.61
N LEU A 490 3.48 8.39 40.17
CA LEU A 490 3.58 9.78 39.72
C LEU A 490 5.01 10.35 39.84
N LEU A 491 5.74 10.02 40.91
CA LEU A 491 7.14 10.46 41.07
C LEU A 491 8.03 9.86 39.98
N SER A 492 7.83 8.58 39.65
CA SER A 492 8.53 7.92 38.56
C SER A 492 8.23 8.58 37.22
N ARG A 493 6.97 8.95 36.98
CA ARG A 493 6.57 9.70 35.79
C ARG A 493 7.28 11.05 35.69
N ILE A 494 7.35 11.81 36.79
CA ILE A 494 8.03 13.11 36.83
C ILE A 494 9.52 12.94 36.49
N PHE A 495 10.20 12.02 37.18
CA PHE A 495 11.62 11.73 36.92
C PHE A 495 11.87 11.35 35.45
N LEU A 496 11.11 10.36 34.93
CA LEU A 496 11.26 9.88 33.57
C LEU A 496 10.91 10.95 32.51
N SER A 497 9.98 11.84 32.80
CA SER A 497 9.61 12.94 31.89
C SER A 497 10.74 13.96 31.69
N ILE A 498 11.66 14.06 32.65
CA ILE A 498 12.87 14.90 32.55
C ILE A 498 14.02 14.08 31.96
N PHE A 499 14.20 12.85 32.44
CA PHE A 499 15.32 11.99 32.05
C PHE A 499 15.28 11.59 30.56
N ALA A 500 14.11 11.16 30.06
CA ALA A 500 13.97 10.63 28.71
C ALA A 500 14.34 11.64 27.60
N PRO A 501 13.84 12.89 27.60
CA PRO A 501 14.21 13.86 26.55
C PRO A 501 15.64 14.39 26.69
N LEU A 502 16.19 14.50 27.91
CA LEU A 502 17.51 15.12 28.14
C LEU A 502 18.68 14.15 27.94
N PHE A 503 18.54 12.92 28.43
CA PHE A 503 19.65 11.95 28.48
C PHE A 503 19.40 10.76 27.56
N LEU A 504 18.25 10.10 27.69
CA LEU A 504 17.99 8.90 26.89
C LEU A 504 17.96 9.24 25.39
N LYS A 505 17.25 10.29 24.98
CA LYS A 505 17.19 10.70 23.56
C LYS A 505 18.60 10.89 22.97
N LYS A 506 19.51 11.53 23.71
CA LYS A 506 20.90 11.72 23.28
C LYS A 506 21.65 10.39 23.19
N TYR A 507 21.46 9.49 24.16
CA TYR A 507 22.07 8.16 24.13
C TYR A 507 21.59 7.35 22.91
N LEU A 508 20.28 7.31 22.64
CA LEU A 508 19.74 6.63 21.46
C LEU A 508 20.30 7.23 20.16
N GLN A 509 20.32 8.56 20.07
CA GLN A 509 20.82 9.25 18.86
C GLN A 509 22.32 9.01 18.63
N ASN A 510 23.14 9.12 19.68
CA ASN A 510 24.56 8.85 19.58
C ASN A 510 24.82 7.38 19.23
N GLY A 511 24.05 6.44 19.81
CA GLY A 511 24.11 5.04 19.43
C GLY A 511 23.86 4.84 17.94
N LEU A 512 22.75 5.38 17.42
CA LEU A 512 22.44 5.30 15.99
C LEU A 512 23.49 5.99 15.11
N ASN A 513 24.09 7.09 15.57
CA ASN A 513 25.19 7.76 14.85
C ASN A 513 26.46 6.90 14.81
N ASN A 514 26.79 6.18 15.89
CA ASN A 514 27.91 5.24 15.90
C ASN A 514 27.65 4.05 14.97
N ALA A 515 26.43 3.50 15.01
CA ALA A 515 26.03 2.43 14.10
C ALA A 515 26.12 2.88 12.64
N LYS A 516 25.69 4.12 12.36
CA LYS A 516 25.87 4.74 11.06
C LYS A 516 27.34 4.84 10.64
N ALA A 517 28.22 5.31 11.53
CA ALA A 517 29.64 5.42 11.22
C ALA A 517 30.21 4.05 10.81
N PHE A 518 29.90 3.00 11.57
CA PHE A 518 30.35 1.65 11.24
C PHE A 518 29.75 1.11 9.93
N LEU A 519 28.47 1.37 9.66
CA LEU A 519 27.78 0.90 8.46
C LEU A 519 28.17 1.66 7.17
N GLU A 520 28.81 2.82 7.29
CA GLU A 520 29.21 3.68 6.17
C GLU A 520 30.74 3.77 5.99
N GLU A 521 31.52 3.16 6.88
CA GLU A 521 32.95 2.85 6.70
C GLU A 521 33.11 1.65 5.74
#